data_AF-A0A165LK31-F1
#
_entry.id   AF-A0A165LK31-F1
#
_cell.length_a   1.000
_cell.length_b   1.000
_cell.length_c   1.000
_cell.angle_alpha   90.00
_cell.angle_beta   90.00
_cell.angle_gamma   90.00
#
_symmetry.space_group_name_H-M   'P 1'
#
loop_
_entity.id
_entity.type
_entity.pdbx_description
1 polymer ?
#
loop_
_entity_poly.entity_id
_entity_poly.type
_entity_poly.pdbx_seq_one_letter_code
_entity_poly.pdbx_strand_id
1 'polypeptide(L)' 'RFSILPALSLDGVLHTAMVAGSFNGDTFLAFIDTLLARMNPWPAKNSVLVIDNCSIHHVDGVQE' A
#
# COMPACT_ATOMS: atom_id res chain seq x y z
N ARG A 1 12.29 17.15 0.95
CA ARG A 1 12.13 16.03 0.00
C ARG A 1 10.81 15.34 0.32
N PHE A 2 10.02 15.01 -0.69
CA PHE A 2 8.79 14.23 -0.53
C PHE A 2 8.99 12.84 -1.12
N SER A 3 8.34 11.84 -0.52
CA SER A 3 8.23 10.50 -1.08
C SER A 3 6.78 10.24 -1.47
N ILE A 4 6.58 9.52 -2.57
CA ILE A 4 5.28 9.20 -3.13
C ILE A 4 5.19 7.68 -3.25
N LEU A 5 4.07 7.12 -2.80
CA LEU A 5 3.77 5.68 -2.89
C LEU A 5 2.47 5.47 -3.65
N PRO A 6 2.53 5.04 -4.93
CA PRO A 6 1.34 4.71 -5.71
C PRO A 6 1.01 3.21 -5.64
N ALA A 7 -0.27 2.88 -5.47
CA ALA A 7 -0.82 1.55 -5.73
C ALA A 7 -1.35 1.50 -7.17
N LEU A 8 -0.80 0.59 -7.97
CA LEU A 8 -1.13 0.43 -9.39
C LEU A 8 -1.95 -0.83 -9.62
N SER A 9 -2.85 -0.76 -10.59
CA SER A 9 -3.61 -1.87 -11.14
C SER A 9 -3.51 -1.87 -12.66
N LEU A 10 -4.05 -2.92 -13.30
CA LEU A 10 -4.13 -2.97 -14.76
C LEU A 10 -5.02 -1.87 -15.38
N ASP A 11 -5.89 -1.22 -14.59
CA ASP A 11 -6.70 -0.09 -15.06
C ASP A 11 -6.13 1.27 -14.65
N GLY A 12 -4.93 1.31 -14.07
CA GLY A 12 -4.28 2.52 -13.61
C GLY A 12 -4.16 2.62 -12.09
N VAL A 13 -4.07 3.85 -11.58
CA VAL A 13 -3.76 4.14 -10.17
C VAL A 13 -4.99 3.95 -9.28
N LEU A 14 -4.88 3.11 -8.26
CA LEU A 14 -5.93 2.90 -7.25
C LEU A 14 -5.85 3.91 -6.11
N HIS A 15 -4.64 4.19 -5.65
CA HIS A 15 -4.40 5.11 -4.55
C HIS A 15 -2.97 5.66 -4.63
N THR A 16 -2.77 6.88 -4.12
CA THR A 16 -1.44 7.49 -3.98
C THR A 16 -1.37 8.20 -2.65
N ALA A 17 -0.29 7.96 -1.90
CA ALA A 17 0.06 8.72 -0.71
C ALA A 17 1.35 9.51 -0.92
N MET A 18 1.47 10.65 -0.24
CA MET A 18 2.68 11.48 -0.22
C MET A 18 3.02 11.82 1.23
N VAL A 19 4.30 11.71 1.58
CA VAL A 19 4.82 12.10 2.89
C VAL A 19 6.03 13.00 2.74
N ALA A 20 6.22 13.93 3.68
CA ALA A 20 7.47 14.66 3.81
C ALA A 20 8.53 13.71 4.41
N GLY A 21 9.68 13.58 3.75
CA GLY A 21 10.70 12.59 4.14
C GLY A 21 10.44 11.21 3.54
N SER A 22 10.72 10.16 4.30
CA SER A 22 10.59 8.75 3.90
C SER A 22 9.38 8.09 4.55
N PHE A 23 8.83 7.06 3.92
CA PHE A 23 7.86 6.18 4.58
C PHE A 23 8.54 5.38 5.70
N ASN A 24 7.74 5.09 6.72
CA ASN A 24 8.03 4.20 7.84
C ASN A 24 6.83 3.25 8.06
N GLY A 25 6.91 2.37 9.05
CA GLY A 25 5.83 1.42 9.38
C GLY A 25 4.45 2.07 9.56
N ASP A 26 4.35 3.12 10.37
CA ASP A 26 3.06 3.78 10.64
C ASP A 26 2.44 4.41 9.40
N THR A 27 3.25 5.14 8.62
CA THR A 27 2.79 5.76 7.36
C THR A 27 2.44 4.72 6.29
N PHE A 28 3.11 3.57 6.32
CA PHE A 28 2.79 2.44 5.46
C PHE A 28 1.46 1.78 5.86
N LEU A 29 1.21 1.54 7.15
CA LEU A 29 -0.07 1.02 7.64
C LEU A 29 -1.24 1.94 7.29
N ALA A 30 -1.08 3.26 7.47
CA ALA A 30 -2.09 4.24 7.07
C ALA A 30 -2.39 4.20 5.55
N PHE A 31 -1.35 3.96 4.73
CA PHE A 31 -1.52 3.74 3.30
C PHE A 31 -2.28 2.45 3.00
N ILE A 32 -1.96 1.34 3.68
CA ILE A 32 -2.63 0.04 3.52
C ILE A 32 -4.11 0.14 3.90
N ASP A 33 -4.45 0.72 5.05
CA ASP A 33 -5.85 0.89 5.49
C ASP A 33 -6.68 1.63 4.43
N THR A 34 -6.08 2.68 3.87
CA THR A 34 -6.71 3.48 2.83
C THR A 34 -6.83 2.70 1.52
N LEU A 35 -5.79 1.94 1.14
CA LEU A 35 -5.79 1.13 -0.08
C LEU A 35 -6.81 -0.01 -0.01
N LEU A 36 -6.92 -0.71 1.12
CA LEU A 36 -7.80 -1.86 1.30
C LEU A 36 -9.28 -1.49 1.11
N ALA A 37 -9.69 -0.27 1.49
CA ALA A 37 -11.04 0.24 1.23
C ALA A 37 -11.39 0.38 -0.27
N ARG A 38 -10.39 0.31 -1.16
CA ARG A 38 -10.53 0.37 -2.62
C ARG A 38 -10.24 -0.97 -3.31
N MET A 39 -9.84 -1.97 -2.54
CA MET A 39 -9.62 -3.33 -3.02
C MET A 39 -10.88 -4.18 -2.83
N ASN A 40 -10.94 -5.31 -3.51
CA ASN A 40 -12.03 -6.27 -3.35
C ASN A 40 -11.54 -7.55 -2.66
N PRO A 41 -12.44 -8.35 -2.05
CA PRO A 41 -12.10 -9.69 -1.61
C PRO A 41 -11.66 -10.59 -2.76
N TRP A 42 -10.70 -11.50 -2.52
CA TRP A 42 -10.31 -12.51 -3.50
C TRP A 42 -11.49 -13.45 -3.83
N PRO A 43 -11.72 -13.84 -5.11
CA PRO A 43 -10.90 -13.63 -6.31
C PRO A 43 -11.35 -12.48 -7.22
N ALA A 44 -12.03 -11.46 -6.68
CA ALA A 44 -12.52 -10.35 -7.50
C ALA A 44 -11.37 -9.50 -8.07
N LYS A 45 -11.70 -8.56 -8.97
CA LYS A 45 -10.72 -7.63 -9.53
C LYS A 45 -10.05 -6.79 -8.44
N ASN A 46 -8.74 -6.53 -8.54
CA ASN A 46 -7.98 -5.75 -7.55
C ASN A 46 -8.07 -6.32 -6.12
N SER A 47 -7.89 -7.63 -5.98
CA SER A 47 -8.01 -8.34 -4.69
C SER A 47 -6.71 -8.89 -4.13
N VAL A 48 -5.61 -8.81 -4.88
CA VAL A 48 -4.29 -9.24 -4.44
C VAL A 48 -3.37 -8.02 -4.42
N LEU A 49 -2.72 -7.80 -3.29
CA LEU A 49 -1.69 -6.80 -3.14
C LEU A 49 -0.33 -7.44 -3.37
N VAL A 50 0.49 -6.84 -4.22
CA VAL A 50 1.87 -7.26 -4.47
C VAL A 50 2.80 -6.09 -4.13
N ILE A 51 3.73 -6.33 -3.22
CA ILE A 51 4.72 -5.35 -2.73
C ILE A 51 6.11 -6.01 -2.67
N ASP A 52 7.17 -5.22 -2.65
CA ASP A 52 8.52 -5.73 -2.42
C ASP A 52 8.74 -6.13 -0.95
N ASN A 53 9.79 -6.89 -0.68
CA ASN A 53 10.13 -7.31 0.68
C ASN A 53 10.99 -6.23 1.39
N CYS A 54 10.41 -5.05 1.59
CA CYS A 54 11.08 -3.93 2.24
C CYS A 54 10.98 -4.03 3.77
N SER A 55 12.01 -3.58 4.49
CA SER A 55 12.05 -3.68 5.95
C SER A 55 10.87 -2.99 6.66
N ILE A 56 10.30 -1.95 6.05
CA ILE A 56 9.17 -1.20 6.60
C ILE A 56 7.83 -1.94 6.47
N HIS A 57 7.78 -3.05 5.73
CA HIS A 57 6.59 -3.89 5.58
C HIS A 57 6.46 -4.92 6.72
N HIS A 58 7.53 -5.20 7.45
CA HIS A 58 7.50 -6.08 8.63
C HIS A 58 7.00 -5.31 9.86
N VAL A 59 5.69 -5.08 9.90
CA VAL A 59 4.99 -4.39 10.97
C VAL A 59 3.82 -5.23 11.47
N ASP A 60 3.46 -5.05 12.74
CA ASP A 60 2.29 -5.72 13.31
C ASP A 60 1.04 -5.40 12.47
N GLY A 61 0.33 -6.45 12.04
CA GLY A 61 -0.86 -6.34 11.19
C GLY A 61 -0.63 -6.62 9.71
N VAL A 62 0.62 -6.78 9.26
CA VAL A 62 0.96 -7.22 7.90
C VAL A 62 1.56 -8.62 7.98
N GLN A 63 0.99 -9.56 7.22
CA GLN A 63 1.46 -10.93 7.11
C GLN A 63 1.98 -11.18 5.69
N GLU A 64 3.09 -11.90 5.59
CA GLU A 64 3.73 -12.34 4.33
C GLU A 64 3.09 -13.62 3.77
#